data_AF-A0AAD2ET02-F1
#
_entry.id   AF-A0AAD2ET02-F1
#
_cell.length_a   1.000
_cell.length_b   1.000
_cell.length_c   1.000
_cell.angle_alpha   90.00
_cell.angle_beta   90.00
_cell.angle_gamma   90.00
#
_symmetry.space_group_name_H-M   'P 1'
#
loop_
_entity.id
_entity.type
_entity.pdbx_description
1 polymer ?
#
loop_
_entity_poly.entity_id
_entity_poly.type
_entity_poly.pdbx_seq_one_letter_code
_entity_poly.pdbx_strand_id
1 'polypeptide(L)'
;MFTPEFTKGDGQEYVLVANHYVETPDALALSIAFTRARIAFGRSQVPVPDAVFAVHYDVRGQKVASNIEEQLKLALSDVAKTFVKTV
;
A
#
# COMPACT_ATOMS: atom_id res chain seq x y z
N MET A 1 -2.78 14.61 -4.64
CA MET A 1 -1.55 14.61 -5.46
C MET A 1 -0.90 13.24 -5.34
N PHE A 2 -0.60 12.54 -6.44
CA PHE A 2 0.23 11.32 -6.43
C PHE A 2 1.64 11.77 -6.78
N THR A 3 2.55 11.71 -5.84
CA THR A 3 3.98 11.78 -6.16
C THR A 3 4.52 10.43 -5.73
N PRO A 4 4.71 9.47 -6.64
CA PRO A 4 5.38 8.24 -6.28
C PRO A 4 6.74 8.63 -5.69
N GLU A 5 6.97 8.31 -4.43
CA GLU A 5 8.27 8.52 -3.80
C GLU A 5 9.19 7.44 -4.36
N PHE A 6 10.06 7.85 -5.28
CA PHE A 6 10.86 6.95 -6.10
C PHE A 6 11.93 6.19 -5.29
N THR A 7 12.35 5.10 -5.93
CA THR A 7 12.83 3.80 -5.46
C THR A 7 14.18 3.77 -4.71
N LYS A 8 14.37 2.76 -3.85
CA LYS A 8 15.68 2.29 -3.41
C LYS A 8 16.30 1.41 -4.50
N GLY A 9 17.32 1.90 -5.21
CA GLY A 9 18.08 1.13 -6.21
C GLY A 9 17.33 0.90 -7.53
N ASP A 10 17.95 1.31 -8.63
CA ASP A 10 17.65 0.89 -10.01
C ASP A 10 16.29 1.30 -10.61
N GLY A 11 15.38 1.95 -9.87
CA GLY A 11 14.15 2.51 -10.44
C GLY A 11 12.98 1.53 -10.57
N GLN A 12 13.09 0.30 -10.08
CA GLN A 12 12.13 -0.78 -10.39
C GLN A 12 11.05 -1.02 -9.31
N GLU A 13 11.26 -0.56 -8.07
CA GLU A 13 10.30 -0.73 -6.96
C GLU A 13 9.61 0.58 -6.56
N TYR A 14 8.33 0.69 -6.91
CA TYR A 14 7.49 1.85 -6.65
C TYR A 14 6.79 1.72 -5.30
N VAL A 15 7.08 2.65 -4.39
CA VAL A 15 6.57 2.60 -3.02
C VAL A 15 5.38 3.55 -2.84
N LEU A 16 4.34 3.06 -2.19
CA LEU A 16 3.25 3.85 -1.65
C LEU A 16 3.26 3.74 -0.12
N VAL A 17 3.36 4.86 0.58
CA VAL A 17 3.15 4.90 2.03
C VAL A 17 1.68 5.20 2.31
N ALA A 18 1.04 4.34 3.12
CA ALA A 18 -0.34 4.46 3.56
C ALA A 18 -0.35 4.68 5.08
N ASN A 19 -0.67 5.90 5.52
CA ASN A 19 -0.72 6.28 6.94
C ASN A 19 -2.12 6.76 7.39
N HIS A 20 -3.13 6.52 6.55
CA HIS A 20 -4.51 6.91 6.85
C HIS A 20 -5.15 6.01 7.92
N TYR A 21 -6.28 6.48 8.44
CA TYR A 21 -7.05 5.80 9.47
C TYR A 21 -7.59 4.44 8.96
N VAL A 22 -7.40 3.37 9.74
CA VAL A 22 -7.85 2.00 9.43
C VAL A 22 -8.40 1.23 10.64
N GLU A 23 -8.71 1.91 11.75
CA GLU A 23 -9.17 1.22 12.97
C GLU A 23 -10.56 0.56 12.84
N THR A 24 -11.41 1.07 11.93
CA THR A 24 -12.73 0.50 11.69
C THR A 24 -12.75 -0.35 10.42
N PRO A 25 -13.65 -1.35 10.32
CA PRO A 25 -13.82 -2.15 9.10
C PRO A 25 -14.08 -1.29 7.86
N ASP A 26 -14.91 -0.25 7.98
CA ASP A 26 -15.22 0.65 6.87
C ASP A 26 -14.00 1.48 6.43
N ALA A 27 -13.23 1.98 7.40
CA ALA A 27 -12.01 2.72 7.12
C ALA A 27 -10.95 1.83 6.45
N LEU A 28 -10.80 0.59 6.92
CA LEU A 28 -9.92 -0.41 6.30
C LEU A 28 -10.36 -0.75 4.88
N ALA A 29 -11.65 -0.96 4.64
CA ALA A 29 -12.18 -1.25 3.31
C ALA A 29 -11.94 -0.08 2.33
N LEU A 30 -12.20 1.15 2.78
CA LEU A 30 -11.95 2.36 2.00
C LEU A 30 -10.45 2.54 1.70
N SER A 31 -9.61 2.31 2.71
CA SER A 31 -8.15 2.29 2.60
C SER A 31 -7.68 1.33 1.52
N ILE A 32 -8.15 0.08 1.55
CA ILE A 32 -7.79 -0.95 0.56
C ILE A 32 -8.23 -0.51 -0.83
N ALA A 33 -9.48 -0.05 -0.99
CA ALA A 33 -10.00 0.42 -2.28
C ALA A 33 -9.17 1.59 -2.84
N PHE A 34 -8.82 2.56 -1.98
CA PHE A 34 -7.96 3.68 -2.33
C PHE A 34 -6.59 3.19 -2.78
N THR A 35 -5.91 2.37 -1.99
CA THR A 35 -4.59 1.82 -2.32
C THR A 35 -4.59 1.07 -3.66
N ARG A 36 -5.60 0.23 -3.91
CA ARG A 36 -5.74 -0.49 -5.20
C ARG A 36 -5.88 0.48 -6.37
N ALA A 37 -6.75 1.48 -6.25
CA ALA A 37 -6.93 2.49 -7.29
C ALA A 37 -5.63 3.29 -7.55
N ARG A 38 -4.86 3.57 -6.49
CA ARG A 38 -3.57 4.27 -6.59
C ARG A 38 -2.52 3.43 -7.31
N ILE A 39 -2.42 2.15 -7.01
CA ILE A 39 -1.50 1.23 -7.71
C ILE A 39 -1.90 1.08 -9.17
N ALA A 40 -3.19 0.90 -9.45
CA ALA A 40 -3.68 0.80 -10.83
C ALA A 40 -3.37 2.05 -11.65
N PHE A 41 -3.58 3.24 -11.07
CA PHE A 41 -3.20 4.50 -11.70
C PHE A 41 -1.68 4.60 -11.88
N GLY A 42 -0.88 4.28 -10.86
CA GLY A 42 0.58 4.28 -10.95
C GLY A 42 1.09 3.37 -12.07
N ARG A 43 0.56 2.15 -12.18
CA ARG A 43 0.91 1.19 -13.23
C ARG A 43 0.57 1.69 -14.63
N SER A 44 -0.50 2.48 -14.79
CA SER A 44 -0.82 3.09 -16.09
C SER A 44 0.15 4.20 -16.51
N GLN A 45 0.96 4.72 -15.58
CA GLN A 45 1.91 5.82 -15.83
C GLN A 45 3.37 5.33 -15.88
N VAL A 46 3.64 4.09 -15.48
CA VAL A 46 5.00 3.53 -15.43
C VAL A 46 5.30 2.76 -16.73
N PRO A 47 6.33 3.17 -17.50
CA PRO A 47 6.67 2.53 -18.78
C PRO A 47 7.49 1.23 -18.60
N VAL A 48 7.52 0.66 -17.39
CA VAL A 48 8.30 -0.54 -17.06
C VAL A 48 7.32 -1.72 -16.86
N PRO A 49 7.29 -2.70 -17.77
CA PRO A 49 6.34 -3.83 -17.70
C PRO A 49 6.45 -4.64 -16.40
N ASP A 50 7.66 -4.80 -15.88
CA ASP A 50 7.96 -5.58 -14.68
C ASP A 50 8.10 -4.72 -13.42
N ALA A 51 7.51 -3.51 -13.44
CA ALA A 51 7.51 -2.63 -12.28
C ALA A 51 6.92 -3.32 -11.05
N VAL A 52 7.73 -3.38 -9.99
CA VAL A 52 7.31 -3.92 -8.70
C VAL A 52 6.67 -2.78 -7.92
N PHE A 53 5.51 -3.06 -7.32
CA PHE A 53 4.84 -2.11 -6.45
C PHE A 53 4.92 -2.63 -5.01
N ALA A 54 5.21 -1.72 -4.09
CA ALA A 54 5.25 -1.98 -2.67
C ALA A 54 4.36 -0.96 -1.94
N VAL A 55 3.64 -1.42 -0.91
CA VAL A 55 2.87 -0.55 -0.03
C VAL A 55 3.37 -0.72 1.39
N HIS A 56 3.67 0.40 2.04
CA HIS A 56 4.03 0.46 3.44
C HIS A 56 2.89 1.08 4.22
N TYR A 57 2.17 0.27 4.97
CA TYR A 57 1.18 0.75 5.93
C TYR A 57 1.89 1.15 7.22
N ASP A 58 1.77 2.43 7.59
CA ASP A 58 2.15 2.93 8.90
C ASP A 58 0.90 3.09 9.76
N VAL A 59 0.67 2.13 10.65
CA VAL A 59 -0.50 2.09 11.53
C VAL A 59 -0.12 2.33 12.99
N ARG A 60 1.10 2.84 13.23
CA ARG A 60 1.55 3.18 14.58
C ARG A 60 0.61 4.22 15.20
N GLY A 61 0.27 4.01 16.47
CA GLY A 61 -0.67 4.86 17.20
C GLY A 61 -2.15 4.58 16.93
N GLN A 62 -2.49 3.68 15.99
CA GLN A 62 -3.87 3.27 15.72
C GLN A 62 -4.23 1.99 16.48
N LYS A 63 -5.47 1.89 16.95
CA LYS A 63 -6.06 0.67 17.54
C LYS A 63 -6.56 -0.26 16.45
N VAL A 64 -5.63 -1.03 15.87
CA VAL A 64 -5.90 -1.98 14.79
C VAL A 64 -6.01 -3.41 15.30
N ALA A 65 -6.69 -4.27 14.53
CA ALA A 65 -6.76 -5.69 14.83
C ALA A 65 -5.36 -6.34 14.79
N SER A 66 -5.14 -7.37 15.62
CA SER A 66 -3.84 -8.07 15.67
C SER A 66 -3.45 -8.74 14.35
N ASN A 67 -4.43 -9.08 13.52
CA ASN A 67 -4.23 -9.69 12.20
C ASN A 67 -4.27 -8.66 11.05
N ILE A 68 -4.12 -7.37 11.32
CA ILE A 68 -4.17 -6.31 10.28
C ILE A 68 -3.15 -6.55 9.15
N GLU A 69 -1.97 -7.07 9.49
CA GLU A 69 -0.93 -7.37 8.51
C GLU A 69 -1.35 -8.47 7.54
N GLU A 70 -1.96 -9.54 8.05
CA GLU A 70 -2.47 -10.64 7.24
C GLU A 70 -3.63 -10.19 6.35
N GLN A 71 -4.54 -9.38 6.90
CA GLN A 71 -5.67 -8.82 6.15
C GLN A 71 -5.19 -7.95 4.97
N LEU A 72 -4.25 -7.04 5.23
CA LEU A 72 -3.72 -6.14 4.20
C LEU A 72 -2.90 -6.89 3.15
N LYS A 73 -2.07 -7.87 3.57
CA LYS A 73 -1.32 -8.71 2.64
C LYS A 73 -2.24 -9.50 1.72
N LEU A 74 -3.29 -10.11 2.26
CA LEU A 74 -4.26 -10.86 1.48
C LEU A 74 -5.04 -9.96 0.51
N ALA A 75 -5.47 -8.78 0.95
CA ALA A 75 -6.28 -7.87 0.14
C ALA A 75 -5.53 -7.19 -1.02
N LEU A 76 -4.18 -7.17 -0.95
CA LEU A 76 -3.32 -6.46 -1.90
C LEU A 76 -2.31 -7.37 -2.62
N SER A 77 -2.31 -8.68 -2.35
CA SER A 77 -1.31 -9.62 -2.89
C SER A 77 -1.26 -9.69 -4.41
N ASP A 78 -2.36 -9.37 -5.08
CA ASP A 78 -2.46 -9.35 -6.54
C ASP A 78 -1.90 -8.08 -7.19
N VAL A 79 -1.72 -7.00 -6.41
CA VAL A 79 -1.33 -5.68 -6.94
C VAL A 79 0.01 -5.16 -6.41
N ALA A 80 0.41 -5.52 -5.19
CA ALA A 80 1.65 -5.03 -4.58
C ALA A 80 2.17 -5.93 -3.43
N LYS A 81 3.47 -5.82 -3.16
CA LYS A 81 4.07 -6.29 -1.90
C LYS A 81 3.58 -5.40 -0.77
N THR A 82 3.16 -5.98 0.35
CA THR A 82 2.60 -5.22 1.47
C THR A 82 3.43 -5.40 2.73
N PHE A 83 3.84 -4.28 3.31
CA PHE A 83 4.55 -4.18 4.58
C PHE A 83 3.70 -3.39 5.56
N VAL A 84 3.65 -3.82 6.82
CA VAL A 84 2.88 -3.14 7.85
C VAL A 84 3.80 -2.84 9.02
N LYS A 85 3.85 -1.57 9.42
CA LYS A 85 4.56 -1.13 10.61
C LYS A 85 3.55 -0.96 11.74
N THR A 86 3.54 -1.94 12.64
CA THR A 86 2.87 -1.88 13.93
C THR A 86 3.92 -1.61 15.01
N VAL A 87 3.62 -0.70 15.94
CA VAL A 87 4.50 -0.25 17.04
C VAL A 87 5.67 0.66 16.59
#